data_AF-A0A8K2A7X2-F1
#
_entry.id   AF-A0A8K2A7X2-F1
#
_cell.length_a   1.000
_cell.length_b   1.000
_cell.length_c   1.000
_cell.angle_alpha   90.00
_cell.angle_beta   90.00
_cell.angle_gamma   90.00
#
_symmetry.space_group_name_H-M   'P 1'
#
loop_
_entity.id
_entity.type
_entity.pdbx_description
1 polymer ?
#
loop_
_entity_poly.entity_id
_entity_poly.type
_entity_poly.pdbx_seq_one_letter_code
_entity_poly.pdbx_strand_id
1 'polypeptide(L)'
;MARPRFLHRKNTQHEQGFSLAESMAGLVIATVTLTAAAPLFLRQHISNINSEIRTGATSVAQQILDDLRFQTQSRTHSSPPPGTIQIKTELSSMAPANSKVLNVKSTQGFHVGQRILVGSSKNSHTIQSIESGKIALTEALGSDQVKDAKVSLSGELGHRFDATVHICTEPPKVKPGSVDCPTSNASSTSSRYIVVQIENDGQPIYTVETFYTPLRENSAD
;
A
#
# COMPACT_ATOMS: atom_id res chain seq x y z
N MET A 1 -36.02 43.96 -67.36
CA MET A 1 -34.70 44.47 -66.92
C MET A 1 -34.88 45.23 -65.60
N ALA A 2 -34.46 44.66 -64.47
CA ALA A 2 -34.40 45.37 -63.19
C ALA A 2 -33.15 44.88 -62.45
N ARG A 3 -32.26 45.83 -62.10
CA ARG A 3 -30.95 45.58 -61.49
C ARG A 3 -31.06 45.42 -59.97
N PRO A 4 -30.14 44.65 -59.34
CA PRO A 4 -30.16 44.38 -57.91
C PRO A 4 -29.55 45.55 -57.11
N ARG A 5 -30.05 45.79 -55.90
CA ARG A 5 -29.37 46.60 -54.87
C ARG A 5 -28.81 45.68 -53.80
N PHE A 6 -27.52 45.43 -53.87
CA PHE A 6 -26.73 44.88 -52.76
C PHE A 6 -26.54 45.98 -51.72
N LEU A 7 -27.08 45.78 -50.50
CA LEU A 7 -26.75 46.61 -49.36
C LEU A 7 -25.53 46.04 -48.64
N HIS A 8 -24.43 46.76 -48.79
CA HIS A 8 -23.15 46.50 -48.16
C HIS A 8 -23.17 47.08 -46.74
N ARG A 9 -23.48 46.26 -45.73
CA ARG A 9 -23.41 46.67 -44.31
C ARG A 9 -22.00 46.42 -43.78
N LYS A 10 -21.15 47.47 -43.81
CA LYS A 10 -19.87 47.46 -43.09
C LYS A 10 -20.17 47.49 -41.59
N ASN A 11 -20.02 46.34 -40.94
CA ASN A 11 -20.03 46.25 -39.48
C ASN A 11 -18.58 46.39 -39.00
N THR A 12 -18.09 47.63 -38.94
CA THR A 12 -16.85 47.94 -38.23
C THR A 12 -17.17 47.93 -36.75
N GLN A 13 -17.07 46.75 -36.13
CA GLN A 13 -17.02 46.67 -34.69
C GLN A 13 -15.76 47.42 -34.26
N HIS A 14 -15.97 48.55 -33.61
CA HIS A 14 -14.91 49.24 -32.89
C HIS A 14 -14.46 48.28 -31.79
N GLU A 15 -13.28 47.68 -31.97
CA GLU A 15 -12.58 46.98 -30.91
C GLU A 15 -12.09 48.03 -29.91
N GLN A 16 -13.00 48.48 -29.05
CA GLN A 16 -12.64 49.20 -27.85
C GLN A 16 -11.98 48.18 -26.92
N GLY A 17 -10.67 48.29 -26.76
CA GLY A 17 -9.96 47.54 -25.73
C GLY A 17 -10.58 47.79 -24.36
N PHE A 18 -10.54 46.78 -23.50
CA PHE A 18 -11.09 46.82 -22.15
C PHE A 18 -10.64 48.08 -21.39
N SER A 19 -11.60 48.75 -20.75
CA SER A 19 -11.28 49.86 -19.86
C SER A 19 -10.40 49.36 -18.70
N LEU A 20 -9.48 50.21 -18.23
CA LEU A 20 -8.62 49.91 -17.08
C LEU A 20 -9.47 49.53 -15.84
N ALA A 21 -10.59 50.23 -15.63
CA ALA A 21 -11.49 49.95 -14.52
C ALA A 21 -12.16 48.57 -14.62
N GLU A 22 -12.52 48.16 -15.84
CA GLU A 22 -13.12 46.84 -16.11
C GLU A 22 -12.10 45.72 -15.88
N SER A 23 -10.85 45.94 -16.28
CA SER A 23 -9.75 45.01 -16.03
C SER A 23 -9.49 44.84 -14.53
N MET A 24 -9.51 45.93 -13.75
CA MET A 24 -9.37 45.85 -12.28
C MET A 24 -10.53 45.09 -11.63
N ALA A 25 -11.77 45.37 -12.05
CA ALA A 25 -12.94 44.65 -11.55
C ALA A 25 -12.87 43.14 -11.88
N GLY A 26 -12.47 42.80 -13.11
CA GLY A 26 -12.26 41.42 -13.53
C GLY A 26 -11.20 40.68 -12.69
N LEU A 27 -10.09 41.35 -12.36
CA LEU A 27 -9.03 40.76 -11.55
C LEU A 27 -9.46 40.50 -10.10
N VAL A 28 -10.28 41.39 -9.51
CA VAL A 28 -10.86 41.17 -8.17
C VAL A 28 -11.80 39.96 -8.18
N ILE A 29 -12.72 39.88 -9.15
CA ILE A 29 -13.65 38.75 -9.28
C ILE A 29 -12.88 37.44 -9.50
N ALA A 30 -11.85 37.45 -10.35
CA ALA A 30 -10.99 36.29 -10.58
C ALA A 30 -10.27 35.85 -9.29
N THR A 31 -9.78 36.80 -8.49
CA THR A 31 -9.08 36.47 -7.24
C THR A 31 -10.02 35.85 -6.21
N VAL A 32 -11.23 36.40 -6.04
CA VAL A 32 -12.24 35.87 -5.12
C VAL A 32 -12.68 34.47 -5.55
N THR A 33 -12.94 34.26 -6.84
CA THR A 33 -13.35 32.96 -7.38
C THR A 33 -12.24 31.91 -7.23
N LEU A 34 -10.98 32.26 -7.52
CA LEU A 34 -9.84 31.35 -7.33
C LEU A 34 -9.65 30.98 -5.86
N THR A 35 -9.80 31.95 -4.95
CA THR A 35 -9.70 31.73 -3.50
C THR A 35 -10.81 30.81 -2.98
N ALA A 36 -12.03 30.97 -3.50
CA ALA A 36 -13.15 30.10 -3.15
C ALA A 36 -13.01 28.68 -3.72
N ALA A 37 -12.36 28.52 -4.88
CA ALA A 37 -12.16 27.21 -5.52
C ALA A 37 -10.98 26.42 -4.94
N ALA A 38 -9.95 27.08 -4.39
CA ALA A 38 -8.75 26.43 -3.88
C ALA A 38 -9.02 25.29 -2.86
N PRO A 39 -9.93 25.44 -1.87
CA PRO A 39 -10.23 24.36 -0.93
C PRO A 39 -10.82 23.10 -1.60
N LEU A 40 -11.51 23.24 -2.73
CA LEU A 40 -12.09 22.09 -3.45
C LEU A 40 -11.01 21.24 -4.09
N PHE A 41 -10.01 21.86 -4.72
CA PHE A 41 -8.87 21.14 -5.30
C PHE A 41 -8.05 20.41 -4.24
N LEU A 42 -7.84 21.05 -3.07
CA LEU A 42 -7.15 20.42 -1.95
C LEU A 42 -7.91 19.19 -1.44
N ARG A 43 -9.24 19.28 -1.29
CA ARG A 43 -10.07 18.14 -0.89
C ARG A 43 -10.01 17.01 -1.91
N GLN A 44 -10.05 17.31 -3.19
CA GLN A 44 -9.93 16.30 -4.24
C GLN A 44 -8.57 15.60 -4.20
N HIS A 45 -7.49 16.36 -4.04
CA HIS A 45 -6.14 15.81 -3.95
C HIS A 45 -5.98 14.88 -2.73
N ILE A 46 -6.51 15.27 -1.57
CA ILE A 46 -6.51 14.43 -0.36
C ILE A 46 -7.34 13.16 -0.58
N SER A 47 -8.51 13.26 -1.22
CA SER A 47 -9.35 12.09 -1.51
C SER A 47 -8.66 11.10 -2.45
N ASN A 48 -7.91 11.60 -3.45
CA ASN A 48 -7.16 10.74 -4.36
C ASN A 48 -6.05 9.99 -3.62
N ILE A 49 -5.27 10.68 -2.78
CA ILE A 49 -4.22 10.04 -1.96
C ILE A 49 -4.83 8.96 -1.05
N ASN A 50 -5.95 9.26 -0.39
CA ASN A 50 -6.60 8.28 0.49
C ASN A 50 -7.07 7.04 -0.28
N SER A 51 -7.59 7.21 -1.49
CA SER A 51 -7.98 6.09 -2.36
C SER A 51 -6.78 5.27 -2.81
N GLU A 52 -5.67 5.93 -3.13
CA GLU A 52 -4.40 5.30 -3.50
C GLU A 52 -3.84 4.46 -2.34
N ILE A 53 -3.75 5.03 -1.14
CA ILE A 53 -3.34 4.34 0.09
C ILE A 53 -4.22 3.12 0.36
N ARG A 54 -5.54 3.27 0.24
CA ARG A 54 -6.50 2.17 0.48
C ARG A 54 -6.34 1.04 -0.54
N THR A 55 -6.09 1.39 -1.80
CA THR A 55 -5.85 0.40 -2.87
C THR A 55 -4.56 -0.36 -2.62
N GLY A 56 -3.48 0.34 -2.24
CA GLY A 56 -2.21 -0.27 -1.84
C GLY A 56 -2.35 -1.21 -0.64
N ALA A 57 -3.02 -0.76 0.43
CA ALA A 57 -3.28 -1.60 1.61
C ALA A 57 -4.10 -2.85 1.28
N THR A 58 -5.07 -2.74 0.37
CA THR A 58 -5.87 -3.89 -0.09
C THR A 58 -5.01 -4.89 -0.86
N SER A 59 -4.16 -4.42 -1.76
CA SER A 59 -3.22 -5.27 -2.52
C SER A 59 -2.26 -6.01 -1.60
N VAL A 60 -1.66 -5.33 -0.61
CA VAL A 60 -0.77 -5.97 0.38
C VAL A 60 -1.53 -7.01 1.20
N ALA A 61 -2.74 -6.71 1.66
CA ALA A 61 -3.55 -7.67 2.41
C ALA A 61 -3.87 -8.92 1.60
N GLN A 62 -4.22 -8.77 0.31
CA GLN A 62 -4.45 -9.90 -0.59
C GLN A 62 -3.20 -10.74 -0.77
N GLN A 63 -2.04 -10.12 -1.02
CA GLN A 63 -0.77 -10.83 -1.15
C GLN A 63 -0.44 -11.64 0.11
N ILE A 64 -0.65 -11.06 1.30
CA ILE A 64 -0.46 -11.76 2.58
C ILE A 64 -1.41 -12.95 2.70
N LEU A 65 -2.69 -12.77 2.39
CA LEU A 65 -3.67 -13.85 2.45
C LEU A 65 -3.34 -14.97 1.46
N ASP A 66 -2.86 -14.65 0.28
CA ASP A 66 -2.45 -15.63 -0.72
C ASP A 66 -1.19 -16.38 -0.29
N ASP A 67 -0.19 -15.71 0.30
CA ASP A 67 1.00 -16.36 0.88
C ASP A 67 0.61 -17.33 2.03
N LEU A 68 -0.31 -16.93 2.90
CA LEU A 68 -0.84 -17.78 3.97
C LEU A 68 -1.57 -19.02 3.42
N ARG A 69 -2.31 -18.86 2.31
CA ARG A 69 -2.96 -19.99 1.62
C ARG A 69 -1.91 -20.97 1.07
N PHE A 70 -0.87 -20.47 0.40
CA PHE A 70 0.21 -21.31 -0.15
C PHE A 70 0.98 -22.06 0.96
N GLN A 71 1.28 -21.41 2.07
CA GLN A 71 1.93 -22.05 3.22
C GLN A 71 1.08 -23.14 3.86
N THR A 72 -0.23 -22.92 3.94
CA THR A 72 -1.13 -23.91 4.53
C THR A 72 -1.20 -25.17 3.66
N GLN A 73 -1.15 -25.02 2.33
CA GLN A 73 -1.10 -26.16 1.41
C GLN A 73 0.23 -26.93 1.48
N SER A 74 1.34 -26.23 1.65
CA SER A 74 2.67 -26.86 1.74
C SER A 74 2.99 -27.45 3.13
N ARG A 75 2.19 -27.12 4.16
CA ARG A 75 2.29 -27.66 5.53
C ARG A 75 1.19 -28.68 5.87
N THR A 76 0.90 -29.63 4.99
CA THR A 76 -0.01 -30.76 5.29
C THR A 76 0.48 -31.72 6.39
N HIS A 77 1.56 -31.43 7.14
CA HIS A 77 2.10 -32.32 8.19
C HIS A 77 2.51 -31.70 9.54
N SER A 78 2.29 -30.40 9.80
CA SER A 78 2.44 -29.90 11.19
C SER A 78 1.57 -28.67 11.43
N SER A 79 0.64 -28.79 12.37
CA SER A 79 -0.25 -27.71 12.82
C SER A 79 0.57 -26.52 13.34
N PRO A 80 0.43 -25.31 12.76
CA PRO A 80 1.06 -24.13 13.34
C PRO A 80 0.28 -23.70 14.60
N PRO A 81 0.98 -23.40 15.72
CA PRO A 81 0.36 -22.91 16.95
C PRO A 81 -0.34 -21.56 16.73
N PRO A 82 -1.40 -21.25 17.49
CA PRO A 82 -2.00 -19.92 17.48
C PRO A 82 -0.96 -18.89 17.92
N GLY A 83 -0.76 -17.87 17.08
CA GLY A 83 0.25 -16.84 17.31
C GLY A 83 0.12 -15.69 16.32
N THR A 84 0.63 -14.53 16.69
CA THR A 84 0.74 -13.37 15.81
C THR A 84 1.90 -13.60 14.84
N ILE A 85 1.59 -13.75 13.56
CA ILE A 85 2.62 -13.75 12.52
C ILE A 85 2.89 -12.29 12.18
N GLN A 86 3.93 -11.70 12.76
CA GLN A 86 4.49 -10.47 12.22
C GLN A 86 5.35 -10.83 11.02
N ILE A 87 4.95 -10.38 9.83
CA ILE A 87 5.82 -10.42 8.64
C ILE A 87 6.82 -9.28 8.79
N LYS A 88 7.69 -9.41 9.78
CA LYS A 88 8.77 -8.47 10.05
C LYS A 88 10.05 -9.19 9.69
N THR A 89 10.58 -8.89 8.51
CA THR A 89 11.87 -9.42 8.11
C THR A 89 12.96 -8.56 8.73
N GLU A 90 13.62 -9.13 9.72
CA GLU A 90 14.84 -8.56 10.28
C GLU A 90 16.04 -9.13 9.54
N LEU A 91 17.02 -8.27 9.30
CA LEU A 91 18.36 -8.69 8.96
C LEU A 91 18.87 -9.68 10.01
N SER A 92 19.33 -10.86 9.57
CA SER A 92 19.91 -11.85 10.49
C SER A 92 21.34 -11.49 10.90
N SER A 93 22.02 -10.64 10.12
CA SER A 93 23.39 -10.17 10.38
C SER A 93 23.63 -8.78 9.78
N MET A 94 24.73 -8.13 10.19
CA MET A 94 25.23 -6.93 9.51
C MET A 94 25.49 -7.28 8.04
N ALA A 95 24.78 -6.60 7.14
CA ALA A 95 25.12 -6.66 5.73
C ALA A 95 26.39 -5.80 5.51
N PRO A 96 27.44 -6.33 4.84
CA PRO A 96 28.62 -5.53 4.56
C PRO A 96 28.25 -4.29 3.72
N ALA A 97 28.91 -3.16 3.99
CA ALA A 97 28.82 -1.99 3.12
C ALA A 97 29.11 -2.38 1.67
N ASN A 98 28.33 -1.84 0.73
CA ASN A 98 28.40 -2.15 -0.70
C ASN A 98 28.08 -3.62 -1.05
N SER A 99 27.53 -4.42 -0.13
CA SER A 99 27.04 -5.76 -0.43
C SER A 99 25.78 -5.69 -1.28
N LYS A 100 25.65 -6.60 -2.26
CA LYS A 100 24.39 -6.86 -2.98
C LYS A 100 23.58 -7.99 -2.34
N VAL A 101 24.02 -8.52 -1.21
CA VAL A 101 23.38 -9.67 -0.55
C VAL A 101 22.98 -9.28 0.86
N LEU A 102 21.69 -9.46 1.16
CA LEU A 102 21.13 -9.37 2.50
C LEU A 102 20.98 -10.77 3.07
N ASN A 103 21.58 -11.02 4.23
CA ASN A 103 21.26 -12.19 5.02
C ASN A 103 20.06 -11.86 5.91
N VAL A 104 18.96 -12.57 5.73
CA VAL A 104 17.69 -12.32 6.44
C VAL A 104 17.30 -13.54 7.27
N LYS A 105 16.54 -13.31 8.35
CA LYS A 105 16.02 -14.42 9.17
C LYS A 105 14.96 -15.23 8.42
N SER A 106 14.22 -14.59 7.51
CA SER A 106 13.20 -15.20 6.68
C SER A 106 13.17 -14.52 5.31
N THR A 107 12.97 -15.30 4.25
CA THR A 107 12.73 -14.79 2.89
C THR A 107 11.25 -14.83 2.52
N GLN A 108 10.38 -15.14 3.47
CA GLN A 108 8.95 -15.22 3.26
C GLN A 108 8.35 -13.84 2.95
N GLY A 109 7.45 -13.78 1.96
CA GLY A 109 6.80 -12.54 1.53
C GLY A 109 7.62 -11.65 0.58
N PHE A 110 8.81 -12.08 0.16
CA PHE A 110 9.59 -11.40 -0.87
C PHE A 110 9.45 -12.06 -2.23
N HIS A 111 9.47 -11.26 -3.29
CA HIS A 111 9.48 -11.74 -4.67
C HIS A 111 10.61 -11.09 -5.48
N VAL A 112 11.12 -11.82 -6.47
CA VAL A 112 12.06 -11.26 -7.45
C VAL A 112 11.37 -10.12 -8.21
N GLY A 113 12.08 -9.01 -8.39
CA GLY A 113 11.57 -7.77 -8.97
C GLY A 113 10.94 -6.81 -7.95
N GLN A 114 10.73 -7.24 -6.70
CA GLN A 114 10.14 -6.39 -5.67
C GLN A 114 11.12 -5.35 -5.15
N ARG A 115 10.62 -4.15 -4.84
CA ARG A 115 11.41 -3.07 -4.23
C ARG A 115 11.31 -3.13 -2.70
N ILE A 116 12.46 -3.08 -2.04
CA ILE A 116 12.58 -3.13 -0.58
C ILE A 116 13.39 -1.95 -0.06
N LEU A 117 13.14 -1.57 1.18
CA LEU A 117 13.92 -0.58 1.91
C LEU A 117 14.67 -1.29 3.02
N VAL A 118 15.97 -1.02 3.14
CA VAL A 118 16.85 -1.64 4.13
C VAL A 118 17.32 -0.56 5.10
N GLY A 119 17.00 -0.73 6.38
CA GLY A 119 17.40 0.20 7.43
C GLY A 119 16.88 1.63 7.21
N SER A 120 17.78 2.60 7.37
CA SER A 120 17.49 4.03 7.22
C SER A 120 17.75 4.57 5.81
N SER A 121 18.08 3.69 4.84
CA SER A 121 18.33 4.10 3.46
C SER A 121 17.09 4.74 2.85
N LYS A 122 17.27 5.88 2.17
CA LYS A 122 16.25 6.50 1.32
C LYS A 122 16.13 5.81 -0.04
N ASN A 123 17.14 5.03 -0.43
CA ASN A 123 17.16 4.32 -1.70
C ASN A 123 16.43 2.99 -1.53
N SER A 124 15.52 2.69 -2.46
CA SER A 124 14.92 1.37 -2.56
C SER A 124 15.80 0.46 -3.40
N HIS A 125 15.87 -0.80 -3.00
CA HIS A 125 16.64 -1.82 -3.68
C HIS A 125 15.69 -2.83 -4.31
N THR A 126 15.96 -3.24 -5.54
CA THR A 126 15.16 -4.29 -6.21
C THR A 126 15.76 -5.66 -5.94
N ILE A 127 14.92 -6.63 -5.60
CA ILE A 127 15.31 -8.01 -5.39
C ILE A 127 15.61 -8.67 -6.74
N GLN A 128 16.85 -9.15 -6.91
CA GLN A 128 17.29 -9.87 -8.10
C GLN A 128 17.09 -11.38 -7.98
N SER A 129 17.36 -11.96 -6.80
CA SER A 129 17.14 -13.38 -6.52
C SER A 129 16.88 -13.61 -5.04
N ILE A 130 16.23 -14.74 -4.73
CA ILE A 130 15.92 -15.16 -3.37
C ILE A 130 16.42 -16.60 -3.19
N GLU A 131 17.25 -16.81 -2.19
CA GLU A 131 17.76 -18.11 -1.77
C GLU A 131 17.48 -18.28 -0.27
N SER A 132 17.50 -19.50 0.25
CA SER A 132 17.17 -19.75 1.66
C SER A 132 18.05 -18.89 2.60
N GLY A 133 17.42 -17.89 3.24
CA GLY A 133 18.08 -16.94 4.15
C GLY A 133 18.88 -15.81 3.48
N LYS A 134 18.84 -15.68 2.14
CA LYS A 134 19.57 -14.65 1.38
C LYS A 134 18.68 -13.97 0.35
N ILE A 135 18.81 -12.65 0.25
CA ILE A 135 18.16 -11.83 -0.78
C ILE A 135 19.27 -11.10 -1.54
N ALA A 136 19.38 -11.38 -2.84
CA ALA A 136 20.27 -10.64 -3.73
C ALA A 136 19.56 -9.40 -4.28
N LEU A 137 20.29 -8.29 -4.36
CA LEU A 137 19.81 -6.98 -4.77
C LEU A 137 20.48 -6.57 -6.07
N THR A 138 19.74 -5.85 -6.92
CA THR A 138 20.30 -5.28 -8.15
C THR A 138 21.41 -4.25 -7.82
N GLU A 139 21.17 -3.45 -6.78
CA GLU A 139 22.05 -2.37 -6.33
C GLU A 139 22.69 -2.71 -4.98
N ALA A 140 23.93 -2.27 -4.81
CA ALA A 140 24.68 -2.46 -3.57
C ALA A 140 24.10 -1.63 -2.42
N LEU A 141 24.17 -2.16 -1.21
CA LEU A 141 23.76 -1.47 0.01
C LEU A 141 24.68 -0.30 0.34
N GLY A 142 24.12 0.74 0.97
CA GLY A 142 24.88 1.84 1.53
C GLY A 142 25.85 1.41 2.63
N SER A 143 26.72 2.32 3.05
CA SER A 143 27.76 2.05 4.06
C SER A 143 27.24 1.96 5.50
N ASP A 144 25.95 2.18 5.73
CA ASP A 144 25.33 2.44 7.03
C ASP A 144 24.41 1.31 7.53
N GLN A 145 24.42 0.14 6.90
CA GLN A 145 23.50 -0.94 7.25
C GLN A 145 24.00 -1.77 8.45
N VAL A 146 23.27 -1.67 9.55
CA VAL A 146 23.63 -2.29 10.84
C VAL A 146 22.85 -3.59 11.06
N LYS A 147 23.32 -4.43 11.98
CA LYS A 147 22.62 -5.62 12.46
C LYS A 147 21.22 -5.22 12.96
N ASP A 148 20.21 -6.05 12.69
CA ASP A 148 18.82 -5.83 13.10
C ASP A 148 18.10 -4.64 12.43
N ALA A 149 18.63 -4.08 11.34
CA ALA A 149 17.89 -3.13 10.53
C ALA A 149 16.59 -3.78 9.98
N LYS A 150 15.47 -3.06 10.11
CA LYS A 150 14.18 -3.50 9.57
C LYS A 150 14.26 -3.48 8.05
N VAL A 151 13.81 -4.57 7.42
CA VAL A 151 13.58 -4.62 5.97
C VAL A 151 12.08 -4.46 5.77
N SER A 152 11.68 -3.32 5.21
CA SER A 152 10.29 -3.03 4.91
C SER A 152 10.06 -3.18 3.41
N LEU A 153 8.91 -3.76 3.04
CA LEU A 153 8.44 -3.76 1.67
C LEU A 153 8.05 -2.33 1.31
N SER A 154 8.62 -1.79 0.23
CA SER A 154 8.11 -0.55 -0.33
C SER A 154 6.93 -0.91 -1.20
N GLY A 155 5.74 -0.41 -0.88
CA GLY A 155 4.63 -0.46 -1.84
C GLY A 155 5.04 0.25 -3.13
N GLU A 156 4.41 -0.11 -4.26
CA GLU A 156 4.68 0.51 -5.58
C GLU A 156 4.49 2.05 -5.59
N LEU A 157 3.86 2.59 -4.55
CA LEU A 157 3.41 3.97 -4.42
C LEU A 157 4.27 4.78 -3.42
N GLY A 158 5.40 4.25 -2.95
CA GLY A 158 6.33 4.97 -2.05
C GLY A 158 5.89 5.08 -0.59
N HIS A 159 4.72 4.55 -0.24
CA HIS A 159 4.26 4.42 1.14
C HIS A 159 4.80 3.15 1.81
N ARG A 160 5.07 3.24 3.12
CA ARG A 160 5.47 2.11 3.96
C ARG A 160 4.22 1.53 4.63
N PHE A 161 3.98 0.24 4.40
CA PHE A 161 2.90 -0.48 5.04
C PHE A 161 3.49 -1.53 5.96
N ASP A 162 3.12 -1.48 7.23
CA ASP A 162 3.37 -2.55 8.19
C ASP A 162 2.10 -3.39 8.30
N ALA A 163 2.23 -4.71 8.35
CA ALA A 163 1.09 -5.61 8.45
C ALA A 163 1.23 -6.56 9.64
N THR A 164 0.17 -6.63 10.45
CA THR A 164 0.04 -7.58 11.57
C THR A 164 -1.03 -8.59 11.23
N VAL A 165 -0.67 -9.88 11.28
CA VAL A 165 -1.61 -10.98 11.07
C VAL A 165 -1.97 -11.63 12.40
N HIS A 166 -3.26 -11.66 12.70
CA HIS A 166 -3.83 -12.37 13.84
C HIS A 166 -4.54 -13.62 13.37
N ILE A 167 -4.31 -14.74 14.04
CA ILE A 167 -4.98 -16.02 13.78
C ILE A 167 -5.78 -16.38 15.03
N CYS A 168 -7.10 -16.34 14.91
CA CYS A 168 -8.05 -16.56 15.99
C CYS A 168 -8.80 -17.89 15.76
N THR A 169 -9.19 -18.57 16.82
CA THR A 169 -10.03 -19.78 16.72
C THR A 169 -11.52 -19.44 16.86
N GLU A 170 -11.82 -18.28 17.42
CA GLU A 170 -13.16 -17.74 17.59
C GLU A 170 -13.33 -16.43 16.80
N PRO A 171 -14.56 -16.01 16.50
CA PRO A 171 -14.81 -14.75 15.79
C PRO A 171 -14.12 -13.56 16.48
N PRO A 172 -13.23 -12.82 15.77
CA PRO A 172 -12.52 -11.70 16.35
C PRO A 172 -13.44 -10.49 16.57
N LYS A 173 -13.11 -9.65 17.54
CA LYS A 173 -13.75 -8.33 17.71
C LYS A 173 -12.78 -7.25 17.26
N VAL A 174 -13.00 -6.73 16.06
CA VAL A 174 -12.17 -5.68 15.48
C VAL A 174 -12.69 -4.31 15.92
N LYS A 175 -11.81 -3.50 16.52
CA LYS A 175 -12.04 -2.08 16.84
C LYS A 175 -11.01 -1.23 16.08
N PRO A 176 -11.28 0.06 15.81
CA PRO A 176 -10.27 0.96 15.26
C PRO A 176 -9.04 0.96 16.18
N GLY A 177 -7.88 0.51 15.68
CA GLY A 177 -6.66 0.46 16.49
C GLY A 177 -6.37 -0.87 17.18
N SER A 178 -7.32 -1.80 17.29
CA SER A 178 -7.16 -2.99 18.13
C SER A 178 -7.96 -4.18 17.62
N VAL A 179 -7.32 -5.34 17.56
CA VAL A 179 -7.96 -6.62 17.26
C VAL A 179 -7.97 -7.48 18.52
N ASP A 180 -9.17 -7.79 19.02
CA ASP A 180 -9.36 -8.79 20.07
C ASP A 180 -9.51 -10.17 19.40
N CYS A 181 -8.53 -11.03 19.63
CA CYS A 181 -8.36 -12.31 18.93
C CYS A 181 -8.45 -13.47 19.94
N PRO A 182 -9.67 -13.90 20.32
CA PRO A 182 -9.84 -14.99 21.25
C PRO A 182 -9.30 -16.31 20.68
N THR A 183 -8.50 -16.99 21.49
CA THR A 183 -7.98 -18.34 21.22
C THR A 183 -8.58 -19.30 22.24
N SER A 184 -9.36 -20.26 21.75
CA SER A 184 -9.90 -21.37 22.51
C SER A 184 -8.91 -22.53 22.48
N ASN A 185 -8.73 -23.19 23.63
CA ASN A 185 -7.94 -24.41 23.72
C ASN A 185 -8.68 -25.64 23.17
N ALA A 186 -9.88 -25.46 22.61
CA ALA A 186 -10.66 -26.53 22.02
C ALA A 186 -9.96 -27.06 20.75
N SER A 187 -9.22 -28.16 20.92
CA SER A 187 -8.41 -28.85 19.89
C SER A 187 -9.20 -29.41 18.69
N SER A 188 -10.46 -29.04 18.50
CA SER A 188 -11.39 -29.66 17.55
C SER A 188 -11.97 -28.73 16.49
N THR A 189 -11.84 -27.41 16.61
CA THR A 189 -12.29 -26.50 15.55
C THR A 189 -11.19 -26.34 14.52
N SER A 190 -11.36 -27.03 13.40
CA SER A 190 -10.46 -26.93 12.26
C SER A 190 -10.50 -25.53 11.62
N SER A 191 -11.57 -24.77 11.86
CA SER A 191 -11.74 -23.41 11.38
C SER A 191 -10.89 -22.38 12.13
N ARG A 192 -10.31 -21.43 11.39
CA ARG A 192 -9.50 -20.32 11.89
C ARG A 192 -9.97 -19.01 11.25
N TYR A 193 -10.09 -17.96 12.06
CA TYR A 193 -10.29 -16.59 11.60
C TYR A 193 -8.92 -15.95 11.42
N ILE A 194 -8.68 -15.31 10.28
CA ILE A 194 -7.45 -14.59 9.98
C ILE A 194 -7.81 -13.11 9.85
N VAL A 195 -7.21 -12.29 10.69
CA VAL A 195 -7.34 -10.83 10.63
C VAL A 195 -6.01 -10.24 10.21
N VAL A 196 -6.00 -9.48 9.12
CA VAL A 196 -4.83 -8.74 8.65
C VAL A 196 -5.07 -7.26 8.90
N GLN A 197 -4.31 -6.67 9.81
CA GLN A 197 -4.32 -5.24 10.11
C GLN A 197 -3.13 -4.58 9.40
N ILE A 198 -3.42 -3.59 8.55
CA ILE A 198 -2.42 -2.81 7.83
C ILE A 198 -2.29 -1.44 8.51
N GLU A 199 -1.06 -1.07 8.81
CA GLU A 199 -0.67 0.18 9.44
C GLU A 199 0.18 1.01 8.48
N ASN A 200 -0.02 2.32 8.50
CA ASN A 200 0.81 3.30 7.82
C ASN A 200 1.33 4.27 8.88
N ASP A 201 2.64 4.38 9.02
CA ASP A 201 3.31 5.17 10.08
C ASP A 201 2.79 4.88 11.50
N GLY A 202 2.49 3.60 11.79
CA GLY A 202 1.98 3.13 13.07
C GLY A 202 0.50 3.41 13.35
N GLN A 203 -0.24 3.96 12.39
CA GLN A 203 -1.70 4.09 12.46
C GLN A 203 -2.38 3.02 11.60
N PRO A 204 -3.34 2.24 12.14
CA PRO A 204 -4.09 1.30 11.34
C PRO A 204 -5.01 2.01 10.37
N ILE A 205 -4.82 1.73 9.10
CA ILE A 205 -5.56 2.33 8.00
C ILE A 205 -6.55 1.35 7.37
N TYR A 206 -6.32 0.04 7.56
CA TYR A 206 -7.13 -0.98 6.93
C TYR A 206 -7.10 -2.28 7.72
N THR A 207 -8.23 -3.00 7.76
CA THR A 207 -8.32 -4.32 8.40
C THR A 207 -9.18 -5.22 7.53
N VAL A 208 -8.65 -6.40 7.23
CA VAL A 208 -9.36 -7.46 6.51
C VAL A 208 -9.58 -8.62 7.45
N GLU A 209 -10.80 -9.10 7.50
CA GLU A 209 -11.16 -10.35 8.17
C GLU A 209 -11.46 -11.41 7.11
N THR A 210 -10.90 -12.61 7.29
CA THR A 210 -11.24 -13.77 6.49
C THR A 210 -11.37 -15.00 7.38
N PHE A 211 -12.07 -16.00 6.87
CA PHE A 211 -12.34 -17.25 7.56
C PHE A 211 -11.80 -18.41 6.74
N TYR A 212 -10.97 -19.24 7.37
CA TYR A 212 -10.36 -20.41 6.78
C TYR A 212 -10.92 -21.66 7.45
N THR A 213 -11.37 -22.63 6.65
CA THR A 213 -11.67 -23.99 7.13
C THR A 213 -10.90 -24.96 6.25
N PRO A 214 -10.05 -25.84 6.83
CA PRO A 214 -9.34 -26.83 6.05
C PRO A 214 -10.36 -27.82 5.50
N LEU A 215 -10.19 -28.17 4.22
CA LEU A 215 -10.92 -29.26 3.62
C LEU A 215 -10.46 -30.55 4.30
N ARG A 216 -11.37 -31.23 4.99
CA ARG A 216 -11.13 -32.61 5.43
C ARG A 216 -11.07 -33.46 4.17
N GLU A 217 -9.87 -33.90 3.81
CA GLU A 217 -9.73 -34.99 2.85
C GLU A 217 -10.27 -36.23 3.55
N ASN A 218 -11.46 -36.68 3.13
CA ASN A 218 -12.01 -37.93 3.61
C ASN A 218 -11.04 -39.02 3.15
N SER A 219 -10.23 -39.54 4.07
CA SER A 219 -9.47 -40.75 3.86
C SER A 219 -10.45 -41.84 3.49
N ALA A 220 -10.47 -42.23 2.22
CA ALA A 220 -11.20 -43.40 1.76
C ALA A 220 -10.54 -44.62 2.42
N ASP A 221 -11.24 -45.23 3.37
CA ASP A 221 -10.98 -46.58 3.87
C ASP A 221 -11.17 -47.62 2.77
#